data_AF-A0A7S1G368-F1
#
_entry.id   AF-A0A7S1G368-F1
#
_cell.length_a   1.000
_cell.length_b   1.000
_cell.length_c   1.000
_cell.angle_alpha   90.00
_cell.angle_beta   90.00
_cell.angle_gamma   90.00
#
_symmetry.space_group_name_H-M   'P 1'
#
loop_
_entity.id
_entity.type
_entity.pdbx_description
1 polymer ?
#
loop_
_entity_poly.entity_id
_entity_poly.type
_entity_poly.pdbx_seq_one_letter_code
_entity_poly.pdbx_strand_id
1 'polypeptide(L)'
;ALSGVAAGAVGGVARALSGCEGASEDDDGAGLPKFVDKFVNFDDFASSMRAMFQIVTTAGWHEVMLTAWWGTGNGLAAIFFIIFYFFSVMFILNLVIAIYIDAAEDALARANVTAESIAENEVIGRFRQAETLVEDATRRADMATDEGSFRVYRIIKH
;
A
#
# COMPACT_ATOMS: atom_id res chain seq x y z
N ALA A 1 29.58 12.20 25.17
CA ALA A 1 30.63 11.71 24.25
C ALA A 1 30.07 11.33 22.88
N LEU A 2 28.96 10.59 22.79
CA LEU A 2 28.37 10.15 21.52
C LEU A 2 27.69 11.26 20.68
N SER A 3 27.19 12.33 21.31
CA SER A 3 26.56 13.46 20.59
C SER A 3 27.56 14.31 19.79
N GLY A 4 28.80 14.43 20.25
CA GLY A 4 29.85 15.21 19.56
C GLY A 4 30.41 14.51 18.33
N VAL A 5 30.48 13.18 18.34
CA VAL A 5 30.96 12.37 17.20
C VAL A 5 29.93 12.36 16.07
N ALA A 6 28.64 12.24 16.40
CA ALA A 6 27.58 12.29 15.40
C ALA A 6 27.47 13.68 14.75
N ALA A 7 27.55 14.77 15.53
CA ALA A 7 27.54 16.13 14.98
C ALA A 7 28.77 16.43 14.10
N GLY A 8 29.96 15.93 14.49
CA GLY A 8 31.18 16.05 13.69
C GLY A 8 31.15 15.21 12.41
N ALA A 9 30.56 14.01 12.45
CA ALA A 9 30.38 13.17 11.28
C ALA A 9 29.37 13.77 10.29
N VAL A 10 28.22 14.27 10.77
CA VAL A 10 27.21 14.91 9.93
C VAL A 10 27.73 16.23 9.33
N GLY A 11 28.44 17.05 10.11
CA GLY A 11 29.07 18.28 9.60
C GLY A 11 30.23 18.03 8.64
N GLY A 12 30.99 16.95 8.85
CA GLY A 12 32.04 16.48 7.94
C GLY A 12 31.47 15.97 6.61
N VAL A 13 30.39 15.19 6.67
CA VAL A 13 29.66 14.69 5.51
C VAL A 13 29.01 15.82 4.71
N ALA A 14 28.40 16.79 5.37
CA ALA A 14 27.82 17.95 4.69
C ALA A 14 28.90 18.75 3.93
N ARG A 15 30.07 18.97 4.55
CA ARG A 15 31.20 19.66 3.92
C ARG A 15 31.86 18.84 2.80
N ALA A 16 31.91 17.52 2.95
CA ALA A 16 32.41 16.58 1.96
C ALA A 16 31.58 16.58 0.67
N LEU A 17 30.25 16.66 0.82
CA LEU A 17 29.30 16.68 -0.29
C LEU A 17 29.17 18.10 -0.89
N SER A 18 29.29 19.14 -0.06
CA SER A 18 29.41 20.55 -0.49
C SER A 18 30.64 20.81 -1.37
N GLY A 19 31.76 20.13 -1.11
CA GLY A 19 32.99 20.26 -1.88
C GLY A 19 32.94 19.74 -3.33
N CYS A 20 31.84 19.09 -3.75
CA CYS A 20 31.67 18.54 -5.09
C CYS A 20 31.08 19.54 -6.12
N GLU A 21 30.86 20.81 -5.75
CA GLU A 21 30.30 21.87 -6.60
C GLU A 21 31.18 22.26 -7.83
N GLY A 22 32.33 21.59 -8.04
CA GLY A 22 33.29 21.88 -9.12
C GLY A 22 33.46 20.82 -10.22
N ALA A 23 32.70 19.72 -10.23
CA ALA A 23 32.85 18.68 -11.26
C ALA A 23 31.98 18.98 -12.49
N SER A 24 32.50 19.84 -13.39
CA SER A 24 31.92 20.06 -14.72
C SER A 24 32.04 18.82 -15.60
N GLU A 25 31.00 18.55 -16.40
CA GLU A 25 30.89 17.41 -17.33
C GLU A 25 31.88 17.43 -18.52
N ASP A 26 32.75 18.44 -18.61
CA ASP A 26 33.57 18.71 -19.81
C ASP A 26 35.02 18.17 -19.78
N ASP A 27 35.43 17.37 -18.79
CA ASP A 27 36.79 16.83 -18.73
C ASP A 27 36.86 15.32 -18.93
N ASP A 28 37.14 14.90 -20.17
CA ASP A 28 37.53 13.55 -20.59
C ASP A 28 38.89 13.07 -20.01
N GLY A 29 39.34 13.60 -18.86
CA GLY A 29 40.72 13.39 -18.39
C GLY A 29 41.07 13.74 -16.94
N ALA A 30 40.13 14.20 -16.10
CA ALA A 30 40.41 14.40 -14.68
C ALA A 30 39.86 13.21 -13.86
N GLY A 31 40.70 12.60 -13.03
CA GLY A 31 40.43 11.36 -12.28
C GLY A 31 39.37 11.45 -11.17
N LEU A 32 38.22 12.06 -11.45
CA LEU A 32 37.04 12.02 -10.58
C LEU A 32 36.23 10.77 -10.89
N PRO A 33 35.81 10.00 -9.87
CA PRO A 33 34.98 8.83 -10.11
C PRO A 33 33.57 9.20 -10.58
N LYS A 34 33.04 8.45 -11.56
CA LYS A 34 31.74 8.65 -12.23
C LYS A 34 30.49 8.60 -11.33
N PHE A 35 30.65 8.39 -10.02
CA PHE A 35 29.56 8.26 -9.05
C PHE A 35 29.27 9.55 -8.25
N VAL A 36 29.94 10.66 -8.57
CA VAL A 36 29.69 11.94 -7.91
C VAL A 36 28.59 12.69 -8.65
N ASP A 37 27.40 12.71 -8.09
CA ASP A 37 26.27 13.50 -8.61
C ASP A 37 26.35 14.93 -8.08
N LYS A 38 26.53 15.89 -9.00
CA LYS A 38 26.62 17.34 -8.73
C LYS A 38 25.37 17.93 -8.08
N PHE A 39 24.23 17.24 -8.13
CA PHE A 39 22.97 17.72 -7.57
C PHE A 39 22.68 17.19 -6.14
N VAL A 40 23.54 16.33 -5.61
CA VAL A 40 23.40 15.67 -4.30
C VAL A 40 24.32 16.34 -3.27
N ASN A 41 23.93 17.56 -2.88
CA ASN A 41 24.68 18.37 -1.90
C ASN A 41 23.81 18.69 -0.67
N PHE A 42 24.45 19.01 0.45
CA PHE A 42 23.78 19.33 1.73
C PHE A 42 23.80 20.81 2.10
N ASP A 43 24.13 21.69 1.15
CA ASP A 43 24.23 23.13 1.38
C ASP A 43 22.87 23.82 1.46
N ASP A 44 21.93 23.38 0.62
CA ASP A 44 20.57 23.92 0.59
C ASP A 44 19.54 22.92 1.12
N PHE A 45 18.43 23.47 1.63
CA PHE A 45 17.30 22.65 2.09
C PHE A 45 16.72 21.80 0.95
N ALA A 46 16.58 22.38 -0.25
CA ALA A 46 16.02 21.67 -1.39
C ALA A 46 16.95 20.56 -1.91
N SER A 47 18.27 20.79 -1.93
CA SER A 47 19.25 19.79 -2.37
C SER A 47 19.40 18.66 -1.35
N SER A 48 19.45 18.98 -0.05
CA SER A 48 19.49 17.99 1.02
C SER A 48 18.23 17.12 1.06
N MET A 49 17.05 17.70 0.81
CA MET A 49 15.81 16.93 0.73
C MET A 49 15.79 15.97 -0.47
N ARG A 50 16.33 16.38 -1.63
CA ARG A 50 16.50 15.48 -2.78
C ARG A 50 17.45 14.32 -2.47
N ALA A 51 18.59 14.60 -1.84
CA ALA A 51 19.56 13.59 -1.43
C ALA A 51 18.94 12.57 -0.45
N MET A 52 18.16 13.06 0.52
CA MET A 52 17.43 12.20 1.46
C MET A 52 16.37 11.35 0.76
N PHE A 53 15.61 11.95 -0.17
CA PHE A 53 14.61 11.21 -0.95
C PHE A 53 15.26 10.08 -1.77
N GLN A 54 16.39 10.36 -2.40
CA GLN A 54 17.15 9.38 -3.18
C GLN A 54 17.57 8.17 -2.33
N ILE A 55 18.09 8.40 -1.12
CA ILE A 55 18.44 7.33 -0.18
C ILE A 55 17.21 6.52 0.25
N VAL A 56 16.09 7.19 0.56
CA VAL A 56 14.82 6.55 0.95
C VAL A 56 14.26 5.68 -0.18
N THR A 57 14.34 6.14 -1.43
CA THR A 57 13.93 5.36 -2.62
C THR A 57 14.91 4.25 -3.00
N THR A 58 16.03 4.09 -2.28
CA THR A 58 17.09 3.11 -2.54
C THR A 58 17.77 3.25 -3.91
N ALA A 59 17.60 4.38 -4.59
CA ALA A 59 18.22 4.66 -5.88
C ALA A 59 19.58 5.31 -5.68
N GLY A 60 20.67 4.72 -6.16
CA GLY A 60 22.00 5.35 -6.09
C GLY A 60 22.50 5.68 -4.67
N TRP A 61 21.98 5.03 -3.62
CA TRP A 61 22.38 5.29 -2.23
C TRP A 61 23.88 5.06 -1.98
N HIS A 62 24.47 4.12 -2.73
CA HIS A 62 25.88 3.81 -2.69
C HIS A 62 26.75 4.94 -3.27
N GLU A 63 26.23 5.68 -4.26
CA GLU A 63 26.91 6.83 -4.88
C GLU A 63 27.01 7.99 -3.89
N VAL A 64 25.94 8.25 -3.13
CA VAL A 64 25.93 9.24 -2.04
C VAL A 64 26.91 8.84 -0.93
N MET A 65 26.91 7.56 -0.55
CA MET A 65 27.84 7.02 0.44
C MET A 65 29.30 7.14 -0.01
N LEU A 66 29.60 6.79 -1.26
CA LEU A 66 30.95 6.86 -1.82
C LEU A 66 31.41 8.32 -1.91
N THR A 67 30.56 9.24 -2.35
CA THR A 67 30.87 10.67 -2.40
C THR A 67 31.16 11.22 -1.00
N ALA A 68 30.37 10.82 0.00
CA ALA A 68 30.61 11.20 1.40
C ALA A 68 31.93 10.62 1.95
N TRP A 69 32.28 9.38 1.58
CA TRP A 69 33.56 8.75 1.93
C TRP A 69 34.73 9.51 1.32
N TRP A 70 34.66 9.82 0.02
CA TRP A 70 35.72 10.52 -0.71
C TRP A 70 35.93 11.95 -0.19
N GLY A 71 34.87 12.68 0.14
CA GLY A 71 35.01 14.05 0.66
C GLY A 71 35.34 14.15 2.15
N THR A 72 35.01 13.15 2.98
CA THR A 72 35.31 13.17 4.42
C THR A 72 36.65 12.51 4.75
N GLY A 73 37.09 11.54 3.92
CA GLY A 73 38.29 10.73 4.17
C GLY A 73 38.19 9.84 5.42
N ASN A 74 37.01 9.76 6.04
CA ASN A 74 36.77 9.06 7.30
C ASN A 74 35.72 7.96 7.09
N GLY A 75 36.08 6.71 7.39
CA GLY A 75 35.19 5.59 7.17
C GLY A 75 33.98 5.48 8.08
N LEU A 76 33.94 6.29 9.14
CA LEU A 76 32.75 6.43 9.98
C LEU A 76 31.56 7.01 9.21
N ALA A 77 31.80 7.82 8.18
CA ALA A 77 30.74 8.36 7.32
C ALA A 77 30.01 7.25 6.55
N ALA A 78 30.73 6.30 5.94
CA ALA A 78 30.06 5.19 5.23
C ALA A 78 29.31 4.27 6.19
N ILE A 79 29.85 3.99 7.37
CA ILE A 79 29.16 3.15 8.36
C ILE A 79 27.83 3.79 8.78
N PHE A 80 27.79 5.12 8.95
CA PHE A 80 26.55 5.85 9.21
C PHE A 80 25.51 5.65 8.10
N PHE A 81 25.89 5.83 6.84
CA PHE A 81 24.98 5.64 5.70
C PHE A 81 24.49 4.19 5.56
N ILE A 82 25.33 3.20 5.85
CA ILE A 82 24.94 1.78 5.81
C ILE A 82 23.89 1.48 6.88
N ILE A 83 24.11 1.91 8.13
CA ILE A 83 23.15 1.70 9.22
C ILE A 83 21.83 2.42 8.92
N PHE A 84 21.92 3.68 8.48
CA PHE A 84 20.76 4.48 8.09
C PHE A 84 19.96 3.82 6.97
N TYR A 85 20.63 3.24 5.96
CA TYR A 85 19.99 2.50 4.88
C TYR A 85 19.18 1.31 5.40
N PHE A 86 19.77 0.48 6.28
CA PHE A 86 19.05 -0.66 6.86
C PHE A 86 17.81 -0.22 7.64
N PHE A 87 17.91 0.83 8.47
CA PHE A 87 16.77 1.36 9.20
C PHE A 87 15.68 1.91 8.28
N SER A 88 16.06 2.65 7.22
CA SER A 88 15.12 3.20 6.24
C SER A 88 14.36 2.10 5.50
N VAL A 89 15.07 1.08 5.01
CA VAL A 89 14.46 -0.03 4.29
C VAL A 89 13.52 -0.83 5.20
N MET A 90 13.92 -1.11 6.45
CA MET A 90 13.05 -1.79 7.41
C MET A 90 11.77 -1.00 7.69
N PHE A 91 11.86 0.33 7.84
CA PHE A 91 10.69 1.17 8.06
C PHE A 91 9.73 1.17 6.87
N ILE A 92 10.25 1.35 5.64
CA ILE A 92 9.42 1.35 4.43
C ILE A 92 8.79 -0.02 4.21
N LEU A 93 9.56 -1.11 4.37
CA LEU A 93 9.03 -2.46 4.24
C LEU A 93 7.92 -2.72 5.25
N ASN A 94 8.12 -2.35 6.52
CA ASN A 94 7.09 -2.53 7.54
C ASN A 94 5.84 -1.71 7.24
N LEU A 95 5.98 -0.50 6.71
CA LEU A 95 4.85 0.33 6.28
C LEU A 95 4.09 -0.31 5.11
N VAL A 96 4.80 -0.80 4.10
CA VAL A 96 4.20 -1.47 2.93
C VAL A 96 3.52 -2.76 3.32
N ILE A 97 4.13 -3.56 4.20
CA ILE A 97 3.55 -4.80 4.71
C ILE A 97 2.25 -4.50 5.48
N ALA A 98 2.24 -3.48 6.35
CA ALA A 98 1.04 -3.08 7.06
C ALA A 98 -0.11 -2.74 6.10
N ILE A 99 0.16 -1.86 5.12
CA ILE A 99 -0.84 -1.48 4.11
C ILE A 99 -1.31 -2.69 3.28
N TYR A 100 -0.39 -3.60 2.95
CA TYR A 100 -0.72 -4.81 2.20
C TYR A 100 -1.61 -5.76 2.99
N ILE A 101 -1.33 -5.95 4.28
CA ILE A 101 -2.15 -6.78 5.18
C ILE A 101 -3.55 -6.19 5.29
N ASP A 102 -3.67 -4.89 5.55
CA ASP A 102 -4.97 -4.22 5.64
C ASP A 102 -5.79 -4.43 4.34
N ALA A 103 -5.16 -4.26 3.18
CA ALA A 103 -5.81 -4.49 1.89
C ALA A 103 -6.20 -5.96 1.67
N ALA A 104 -5.38 -6.91 2.13
CA ALA A 104 -5.65 -8.34 2.02
C ALA A 104 -6.79 -8.77 2.95
N GLU A 105 -6.83 -8.25 4.18
CA GLU A 105 -7.91 -8.48 5.14
C GLU A 105 -9.23 -7.90 4.64
N ASP A 106 -9.23 -6.69 4.08
CA ASP A 106 -10.41 -6.09 3.45
C ASP A 106 -10.96 -6.93 2.30
N ALA A 107 -10.07 -7.48 1.46
CA ALA A 107 -10.47 -8.35 0.35
C ALA A 107 -11.11 -9.65 0.86
N LEU A 108 -10.52 -10.26 1.90
CA LEU A 108 -11.03 -11.48 2.53
C LEU A 108 -12.38 -11.23 3.22
N ALA A 109 -12.52 -10.11 3.94
CA ALA A 109 -13.75 -9.74 4.62
C ALA A 109 -14.90 -9.56 3.64
N ARG A 110 -14.66 -8.89 2.50
CA ARG A 110 -15.66 -8.74 1.43
C ARG A 110 -16.07 -10.10 0.85
N ALA A 111 -15.11 -10.99 0.60
CA ALA A 111 -15.41 -12.33 0.11
C ALA A 111 -16.31 -13.10 1.09
N ASN A 112 -16.02 -13.06 2.39
CA ASN A 112 -16.83 -13.74 3.40
C ASN A 112 -18.26 -13.18 3.46
N VAL A 113 -18.43 -11.85 3.49
CA VAL A 113 -19.76 -11.21 3.49
C VAL A 113 -20.55 -11.56 2.23
N THR A 114 -19.90 -11.61 1.06
CA THR A 114 -20.60 -12.01 -0.18
C THR A 114 -21.06 -13.47 -0.12
N ALA A 115 -20.25 -14.39 0.40
CA ALA A 115 -20.62 -15.79 0.56
C ALA A 115 -21.81 -15.96 1.53
N GLU A 116 -21.79 -15.25 2.66
CA GLU A 116 -22.88 -15.25 3.62
C GLU A 116 -24.17 -14.68 3.01
N SER A 117 -24.09 -13.54 2.31
CA SER A 117 -25.26 -12.95 1.65
C SER A 117 -25.85 -13.84 0.54
N ILE A 118 -25.01 -14.59 -0.18
CA ILE A 118 -25.47 -15.53 -1.21
C ILE A 118 -26.21 -16.70 -0.54
N ALA A 119 -25.64 -17.26 0.53
CA ALA A 119 -26.26 -18.34 1.28
C ALA A 119 -27.61 -17.90 1.89
N GLU A 120 -27.67 -16.71 2.48
CA GLU A 120 -28.90 -16.15 3.04
C GLU A 120 -29.96 -15.91 1.95
N ASN A 121 -29.56 -15.34 0.81
CA ASN A 121 -30.47 -15.12 -0.32
C ASN A 121 -31.03 -16.43 -0.89
N GLU A 122 -30.27 -17.52 -0.88
CA GLU A 122 -30.77 -18.84 -1.30
C GLU A 122 -31.85 -19.35 -0.34
N VAL A 123 -31.63 -19.26 0.97
CA VAL A 123 -32.60 -19.70 1.99
C VAL A 123 -33.88 -18.87 1.91
N ILE A 124 -33.75 -17.54 1.86
CA ILE A 124 -34.88 -16.63 1.70
C ILE A 124 -35.61 -16.91 0.38
N GLY A 125 -34.87 -17.19 -0.70
CA GLY A 125 -35.43 -17.53 -2.00
C GLY A 125 -36.33 -18.78 -1.94
N ARG A 126 -35.86 -19.86 -1.30
CA ARG A 126 -36.66 -21.07 -1.09
C ARG A 126 -37.91 -20.81 -0.25
N PHE A 127 -37.78 -20.00 0.80
CA PHE A 127 -38.92 -19.67 1.65
C PHE A 127 -39.99 -18.89 0.90
N ARG A 128 -39.59 -17.84 0.16
CA ARG A 128 -40.50 -17.08 -0.71
C ARG A 128 -41.19 -17.98 -1.74
N GLN A 129 -40.47 -18.94 -2.31
CA GLN A 129 -41.05 -19.88 -3.27
C GLN A 129 -42.08 -20.82 -2.63
N ALA A 130 -41.85 -21.27 -1.39
CA ALA A 130 -42.83 -22.06 -0.67
C ALA A 130 -44.10 -21.23 -0.38
N GLU A 131 -43.93 -19.96 0.00
CA GLU A 131 -45.03 -19.05 0.28
C GLU A 131 -45.91 -18.81 -0.96
N THR A 132 -45.31 -18.59 -2.14
CA THR A 132 -46.08 -18.42 -3.38
C THR A 132 -46.86 -19.69 -3.77
N LEU A 133 -46.28 -20.88 -3.55
CA LEU A 133 -46.98 -22.14 -3.80
C LEU A 133 -48.16 -22.35 -2.85
N VAL A 134 -48.01 -21.97 -1.58
CA VAL A 134 -49.10 -22.01 -0.59
C VAL A 134 -50.21 -21.02 -0.96
N GLU A 135 -49.85 -19.81 -1.39
CA GLU A 135 -50.81 -18.79 -1.80
C GLU A 135 -51.60 -19.25 -3.04
N ASP A 136 -50.92 -19.84 -4.02
CA ASP A 136 -51.55 -20.44 -5.21
C ASP A 136 -52.43 -21.64 -4.87
N ALA A 137 -52.03 -22.49 -3.92
CA ALA A 137 -52.82 -23.64 -3.48
C ALA A 137 -54.11 -23.18 -2.78
N THR A 138 -53.99 -22.20 -1.89
CA THR A 138 -55.13 -21.57 -1.19
C THR A 138 -56.11 -20.97 -2.20
N ARG A 139 -55.61 -20.18 -3.16
CA ARG A 139 -56.44 -19.56 -4.20
C ARG A 139 -57.19 -20.60 -5.05
N ARG A 140 -56.59 -21.75 -5.35
CA ARG A 140 -57.26 -22.85 -6.07
C ARG A 140 -58.34 -23.54 -5.24
N ALA A 141 -58.10 -23.75 -3.94
CA ALA A 141 -59.09 -24.34 -3.04
C ALA A 141 -60.34 -23.45 -2.93
N ASP A 142 -60.15 -22.13 -2.79
CA ASP A 142 -61.27 -21.18 -2.74
C ASP A 142 -62.13 -21.23 -4.02
N MET A 143 -61.50 -21.27 -5.21
CA MET A 143 -62.23 -21.41 -6.48
C MET A 143 -63.03 -22.72 -6.57
N ALA A 144 -62.47 -23.84 -6.11
CA ALA A 144 -63.17 -25.13 -6.12
C ALA A 144 -64.39 -25.14 -5.18
N THR A 145 -64.27 -24.46 -4.03
CA THR A 145 -65.33 -24.35 -3.04
C THR A 145 -66.49 -23.49 -3.56
N ASP A 146 -66.16 -22.38 -4.22
CA ASP A 146 -67.15 -21.51 -4.86
C ASP A 146 -67.87 -22.22 -6.03
N GLU A 147 -67.15 -22.98 -6.85
CA GLU A 147 -67.76 -23.77 -7.93
C GLU A 147 -68.71 -24.85 -7.39
N GLY A 148 -68.32 -25.54 -6.31
CA GLY A 148 -69.17 -26.50 -5.61
C GLY A 148 -70.46 -25.87 -5.10
N SER A 149 -70.35 -24.69 -4.47
CA SER A 149 -71.50 -23.90 -3.99
C SER A 149 -72.43 -23.52 -5.14
N PHE A 150 -71.87 -23.05 -6.27
CA PHE A 150 -72.65 -22.67 -7.45
C PHE A 150 -73.38 -23.85 -8.09
N ARG A 151 -72.77 -25.04 -8.12
CA ARG A 151 -73.42 -26.26 -8.61
C ARG A 151 -74.59 -26.68 -7.74
N VAL A 152 -74.44 -26.69 -6.41
CA VAL A 152 -75.53 -27.03 -5.48
C VAL A 152 -76.70 -26.05 -5.65
N TYR A 153 -76.41 -24.75 -5.72
CA TYR A 153 -77.45 -23.73 -5.92
C TYR A 153 -78.23 -23.94 -7.23
N ARG A 154 -77.57 -24.39 -8.30
CA ARG A 154 -78.21 -24.69 -9.59
C ARG A 154 -79.16 -25.89 -9.52
N ILE A 155 -78.85 -26.92 -8.73
CA ILE A 155 -79.70 -28.11 -8.56
C ILE A 155 -80.99 -27.75 -7.81
N ILE A 156 -80.91 -26.89 -6.79
CA ILE A 156 -82.08 -26.54 -5.96
C ILE A 156 -83.08 -25.65 -6.71
N LYS A 157 -82.62 -24.86 -7.70
CA LYS A 157 -83.43 -23.86 -8.40
C LYS A 157 -84.16 -24.39 -9.64
N HIS A 158 -83.98 -25.67 -9.97
CA HIS A 158 -84.56 -26.34 -11.15
C HIS A 158 -85.61 -27.36 -10.73
#